data_AF-A0A969PWW0-F1
#
_entry.id   AF-A0A969PWW0-F1
#
_cell.length_a   1.000
_cell.length_b   1.000
_cell.length_c   1.000
_cell.angle_alpha   90.00
_cell.angle_beta   90.00
_cell.angle_gamma   90.00
#
_symmetry.space_group_name_H-M   'P 1'
#
loop_
_entity.id
_entity.type
_entity.pdbx_description
1 polymer ?
#
loop_
_entity_poly.entity_id
_entity_poly.type
_entity_poly.pdbx_seq_one_letter_code
_entity_poly.pdbx_strand_id
1 'polypeptide(L)'
;MLPSAPVVRGGRFARVRRLLLSDYFVLYLTIFMYVSAAIILPQLGRPNTLALPSNIANQFTNMWPLLALAIGQTFVLIIGGIDLSVGATMGFTSVVGALFMSTTLDAATFDKSPLWGRLISEQGGILLTVFGTADNAVLIGVLIMLALGLGIGFLNGVAITRFNMAPFMVTLVTLTFFSSFALWLTASRNVSGMPEDFARLGNGDIVSIYLGPKLEAQLPRRDVLPFITYPFVIALGLATVGQFILSRTVFGRQMMSIGTNA
;
A
#
# COMPACT_ATOMS: atom_id res chain seq x y z
N MET A 1 52.13 -19.81 -14.94
CA MET A 1 51.57 -18.56 -15.50
C MET A 1 50.27 -18.91 -16.18
N LEU A 2 49.12 -18.57 -15.57
CA LEU A 2 47.82 -18.82 -16.21
C LEU A 2 47.60 -17.75 -17.30
N PRO A 3 47.05 -18.11 -18.47
CA PRO A 3 46.79 -17.15 -19.53
C PRO A 3 45.77 -16.11 -19.05
N SER A 4 46.13 -14.83 -19.14
CA SER A 4 45.21 -13.72 -18.86
C SER A 4 44.00 -13.82 -19.78
N ALA A 5 42.79 -13.84 -19.19
CA ALA A 5 41.54 -13.89 -19.93
C ALA A 5 41.47 -12.77 -20.99
N PRO A 6 40.93 -13.06 -22.20
CA PRO A 6 40.90 -12.07 -23.27
C PRO A 6 40.00 -10.89 -22.88
N VAL A 7 40.54 -9.68 -22.94
CA VAL A 7 39.78 -8.43 -22.81
C VAL A 7 38.87 -8.31 -24.04
N VAL A 8 37.60 -8.70 -23.89
CA VAL A 8 36.58 -8.51 -24.93
C VAL A 8 36.45 -7.01 -25.19
N ARG A 9 36.99 -6.53 -26.31
CA ARG A 9 36.85 -5.14 -26.77
C ARG A 9 35.36 -4.84 -26.95
N GLY A 10 34.82 -3.98 -26.09
CA GLY A 10 33.39 -3.70 -26.03
C GLY A 10 32.87 -2.99 -27.28
N GLY A 11 32.25 -3.74 -28.19
CA GLY A 11 31.43 -3.18 -29.26
C GLY A 11 30.23 -2.40 -28.72
N ARG A 12 29.51 -1.64 -29.57
CA ARG A 12 28.31 -0.86 -29.16
C ARG A 12 27.32 -1.69 -28.33
N PHE A 13 27.20 -2.98 -28.63
CA PHE A 13 26.39 -3.94 -27.87
C PHE A 13 26.86 -4.19 -26.43
N ALA A 14 28.16 -4.13 -26.15
CA ALA A 14 28.69 -4.28 -24.79
C ALA A 14 28.34 -3.10 -23.88
N ARG A 15 28.25 -1.89 -24.45
CA ARG A 15 27.82 -0.68 -23.73
C ARG A 15 26.32 -0.73 -23.42
N VAL A 16 25.50 -1.08 -24.41
CA VAL A 16 24.04 -1.25 -24.23
C VAL A 16 23.74 -2.34 -23.21
N ARG A 17 24.39 -3.50 -23.30
CA ARG A 17 24.23 -4.59 -22.34
C ARG A 17 24.59 -4.16 -20.91
N ARG A 18 25.66 -3.38 -20.73
CA ARG A 18 26.06 -2.86 -19.41
C ARG A 18 25.05 -1.87 -18.83
N LEU A 19 24.40 -1.09 -19.69
CA LEU A 19 23.35 -0.14 -19.30
C LEU A 19 22.06 -0.87 -18.90
N LEU A 20 21.63 -1.86 -19.69
CA LEU A 20 20.44 -2.67 -19.43
C LEU A 20 20.55 -3.55 -18.18
N LEU A 21 21.75 -4.03 -17.87
CA LEU A 21 22.01 -4.88 -16.70
C LEU A 21 22.53 -4.08 -15.49
N SER A 22 22.39 -2.75 -15.49
CA SER A 22 22.80 -1.91 -14.35
C SER A 22 21.71 -1.83 -13.30
N ASP A 23 22.08 -1.66 -12.03
CA ASP A 23 21.13 -1.41 -10.93
C ASP A 23 20.33 -0.11 -11.16
N TYR A 24 20.90 0.82 -11.93
CA TYR A 24 20.27 2.06 -12.34
C TYR A 24 19.34 1.92 -13.54
N PHE A 25 19.24 0.74 -14.16
CA PHE A 25 18.41 0.52 -15.33
C PHE A 25 16.95 0.91 -15.06
N VAL A 26 16.43 0.55 -13.88
CA VAL A 26 15.07 0.91 -13.47
C VAL A 26 14.91 2.43 -13.39
N LEU A 27 15.89 3.15 -12.85
CA LEU A 27 15.88 4.62 -12.81
C LEU A 27 15.91 5.22 -14.22
N TYR A 28 16.74 4.69 -15.12
CA TYR A 28 16.76 5.17 -16.51
C TYR A 28 15.45 4.89 -17.24
N LEU A 29 14.85 3.72 -16.99
CA LEU A 29 13.56 3.33 -17.55
C LEU A 29 12.44 4.26 -17.06
N THR A 30 12.38 4.59 -15.77
CA THR A 30 11.36 5.51 -15.24
C THR A 30 11.52 6.93 -15.78
N ILE A 31 12.76 7.44 -15.88
CA ILE A 31 13.03 8.73 -16.51
C ILE A 31 12.58 8.71 -17.98
N PHE A 32 12.92 7.65 -18.72
CA PHE A 32 12.52 7.50 -20.11
C PHE A 32 11.00 7.45 -20.28
N MET A 33 10.31 6.67 -19.45
CA MET A 33 8.84 6.61 -19.45
C MET A 33 8.22 7.96 -19.11
N TYR A 34 8.79 8.71 -18.16
CA TYR A 34 8.32 10.05 -17.81
C TYR A 34 8.49 11.03 -18.96
N VAL A 35 9.67 11.10 -19.57
CA VAL A 35 9.94 11.99 -20.72
C VAL A 35 9.01 11.64 -21.89
N SER A 36 8.85 10.35 -22.18
CA SER A 36 7.94 9.87 -23.24
C SER A 36 6.50 10.31 -22.95
N ALA A 37 6.04 10.15 -21.71
CA ALA A 37 4.71 10.60 -21.28
C ALA A 37 4.57 12.13 -21.37
N ALA A 38 5.59 12.91 -21.00
CA ALA A 38 5.58 14.37 -21.06
C ALA A 38 5.55 14.92 -22.50
N ILE A 39 6.14 14.19 -23.46
CA ILE A 39 6.02 14.50 -24.89
C ILE A 39 4.59 14.26 -25.37
N ILE A 40 3.98 13.13 -24.99
CA ILE A 40 2.61 12.77 -25.38
C ILE A 40 1.56 13.65 -24.68
N LEU A 41 1.83 14.03 -23.43
CA LEU A 41 0.94 14.81 -22.57
C LEU A 41 1.67 16.09 -22.10
N PRO A 42 1.68 17.16 -22.93
CA PRO A 42 2.42 18.38 -22.64
C PRO A 42 2.04 19.06 -21.32
N GLN A 43 0.87 18.76 -20.77
CA GLN A 43 0.47 19.21 -19.43
C GLN A 43 1.42 18.70 -18.32
N LEU A 44 2.06 17.53 -18.46
CA LEU A 44 2.95 16.96 -17.44
C LEU A 44 4.28 17.71 -17.30
N GLY A 45 4.69 18.48 -18.31
CA GLY A 45 5.91 19.31 -18.28
C GLY A 45 5.67 20.74 -17.80
N ARG A 46 4.42 21.12 -17.50
CA ARG A 46 4.10 22.46 -17.00
C ARG A 46 4.57 22.61 -15.54
N PRO A 47 5.11 23.77 -15.13
CA PRO A 47 5.56 23.99 -13.76
C PRO A 47 4.43 23.84 -12.72
N ASN A 48 3.16 23.93 -13.15
CA ASN A 48 1.98 23.81 -12.29
C ASN A 48 1.46 22.37 -12.17
N THR A 49 2.20 21.36 -12.66
CA THR A 49 1.85 19.93 -12.49
C THR A 49 2.85 19.25 -11.57
N LEU A 50 3.71 18.35 -12.04
CA LEU A 50 4.51 17.47 -11.17
C LEU A 50 5.56 18.21 -10.33
N ALA A 51 6.08 19.33 -10.83
CA ALA A 51 7.06 20.15 -10.10
C ALA A 51 6.42 21.02 -9.00
N LEU A 52 5.09 21.05 -8.91
CA LEU A 52 4.40 21.81 -7.87
C LEU A 52 4.63 21.15 -6.50
N PRO A 53 5.09 21.90 -5.47
CA PRO A 53 5.38 21.33 -4.16
C PRO A 53 4.23 20.55 -3.53
N SER A 54 2.97 20.95 -3.79
CA SER A 54 1.79 20.23 -3.30
C SER A 54 1.59 18.87 -3.95
N ASN A 55 1.88 18.73 -5.25
CA ASN A 55 1.79 17.44 -5.93
C ASN A 55 2.88 16.47 -5.43
N ILE A 56 4.08 16.99 -5.19
CA ILE A 56 5.16 16.22 -4.57
C ILE A 56 4.76 15.78 -3.17
N ALA A 57 4.30 16.70 -2.31
CA ALA A 57 3.86 16.38 -0.95
C ALA A 57 2.72 15.35 -0.94
N ASN A 58 1.73 15.48 -1.83
CA ASN A 58 0.65 14.50 -1.98
C ASN A 58 1.18 13.14 -2.41
N GLN A 59 2.13 13.10 -3.34
CA GLN A 59 2.75 11.85 -3.77
C GLN A 59 3.52 11.17 -2.63
N PHE A 60 4.23 11.94 -1.80
CA PHE A 60 4.89 11.41 -0.59
C PHE A 60 3.87 10.86 0.42
N THR A 61 2.79 11.58 0.69
CA THR A 61 1.73 11.12 1.59
C THR A 61 1.14 9.79 1.13
N ASN A 62 0.95 9.60 -0.18
CA ASN A 62 0.48 8.34 -0.77
C ASN A 62 1.51 7.19 -0.74
N MET A 63 2.80 7.48 -0.53
CA MET A 63 3.85 6.46 -0.49
C MET A 63 3.96 5.77 0.88
N TRP A 64 3.55 6.42 1.98
CA TRP A 64 3.71 5.86 3.32
C TRP A 64 2.92 4.56 3.56
N PRO A 65 1.65 4.43 3.14
CA PRO A 65 0.93 3.16 3.23
C PRO A 65 1.60 2.05 2.41
N LEU A 66 2.16 2.38 1.25
CA LEU A 66 2.90 1.43 0.41
C LEU A 66 4.22 0.99 1.06
N LEU A 67 4.90 1.90 1.77
CA LEU A 67 6.08 1.55 2.55
C LEU A 67 5.74 0.57 3.69
N ALA A 68 4.63 0.79 4.41
CA ALA A 68 4.16 -0.14 5.43
C ALA A 68 3.94 -1.55 4.88
N LEU A 69 3.34 -1.66 3.68
CA LEU A 69 3.18 -2.94 2.99
C LEU A 69 4.53 -3.54 2.55
N ALA A 70 5.44 -2.74 2.02
CA ALA A 70 6.76 -3.18 1.59
C ALA A 70 7.59 -3.75 2.76
N ILE A 71 7.47 -3.17 3.96
CA ILE A 71 8.08 -3.71 5.18
C ILE A 71 7.55 -5.11 5.47
N GLY A 72 6.24 -5.32 5.38
CA GLY A 72 5.63 -6.66 5.52
C GLY A 72 6.13 -7.64 4.45
N GLN A 73 6.18 -7.23 3.19
CA GLN A 73 6.69 -8.05 2.08
C GLN A 73 8.18 -8.42 2.24
N THR A 74 8.96 -7.62 2.95
CA THR A 74 10.37 -7.96 3.25
C THR A 74 10.47 -9.29 3.99
N PHE A 75 9.56 -9.56 4.94
CA PHE A 75 9.54 -10.84 5.67
C PHE A 75 9.23 -12.03 4.75
N VAL A 76 8.34 -11.85 3.77
CA VAL A 76 8.00 -12.88 2.78
C VAL A 76 9.18 -13.16 1.85
N LEU A 77 9.85 -12.10 1.38
CA LEU A 77 10.97 -12.22 0.46
C LEU A 77 12.22 -12.81 1.12
N ILE A 78 12.47 -12.52 2.40
CA ILE A 78 13.62 -13.09 3.13
C ILE A 78 13.59 -14.61 3.10
N ILE A 79 12.42 -15.24 3.26
CA ILE A 79 12.30 -16.71 3.24
C ILE A 79 12.21 -17.30 1.82
N GLY A 80 12.48 -16.50 0.78
CA GLY A 80 12.36 -16.92 -0.62
C GLY A 80 10.92 -17.08 -1.13
N GLY A 81 9.95 -16.56 -0.38
CA GLY A 81 8.54 -16.62 -0.75
C GLY A 81 8.14 -15.57 -1.78
N ILE A 82 6.99 -15.77 -2.41
CA ILE A 82 6.32 -14.79 -3.28
C ILE A 82 4.89 -14.62 -2.75
N ASP A 83 4.47 -13.37 -2.52
CA ASP A 83 3.09 -13.04 -2.17
C ASP A 83 2.51 -12.00 -3.13
N LEU A 84 1.70 -12.49 -4.08
CA LEU A 84 0.95 -11.66 -5.02
C LEU A 84 -0.36 -11.14 -4.44
N SER A 85 -0.83 -11.71 -3.33
CA SER A 85 -2.16 -11.44 -2.78
C SER A 85 -2.24 -10.19 -1.93
N VAL A 86 -1.11 -9.60 -1.52
CA VAL A 86 -1.06 -8.46 -0.60
C VAL A 86 -1.97 -7.29 -1.02
N GLY A 87 -2.03 -6.98 -2.31
CA GLY A 87 -2.91 -5.93 -2.85
C GLY A 87 -4.39 -6.27 -2.72
N ALA A 88 -4.78 -7.52 -3.03
CA ALA A 88 -6.16 -7.98 -2.86
C ALA A 88 -6.57 -8.06 -1.40
N THR A 89 -5.69 -8.56 -0.53
CA THR A 89 -5.94 -8.61 0.91
C THR A 89 -6.15 -7.21 1.46
N MET A 90 -5.31 -6.25 1.09
CA MET A 90 -5.50 -4.84 1.47
C MET A 90 -6.84 -4.30 0.92
N GLY A 91 -7.14 -4.51 -0.36
CA GLY A 91 -8.39 -4.04 -0.96
C GLY A 91 -9.62 -4.63 -0.29
N PHE A 92 -9.64 -5.94 -0.08
CA PHE A 92 -10.74 -6.65 0.57
C PHE A 92 -10.94 -6.21 2.02
N THR A 93 -9.87 -6.16 2.82
CA THR A 93 -9.96 -5.71 4.21
C THR A 93 -10.42 -4.26 4.29
N SER A 94 -9.93 -3.39 3.41
CA SER A 94 -10.38 -1.99 3.32
C SER A 94 -11.86 -1.88 2.98
N VAL A 95 -12.36 -2.67 2.03
CA VAL A 95 -13.79 -2.72 1.68
C VAL A 95 -14.64 -3.16 2.88
N VAL A 96 -14.27 -4.26 3.55
CA VAL A 96 -15.04 -4.75 4.70
C VAL A 96 -15.03 -3.75 5.85
N GLY A 97 -13.87 -3.20 6.17
CA GLY A 97 -13.74 -2.16 7.19
C GLY A 97 -14.60 -0.94 6.86
N ALA A 98 -14.47 -0.42 5.64
CA ALA A 98 -15.22 0.73 5.17
C ALA A 98 -16.74 0.49 5.23
N LEU A 99 -17.22 -0.65 4.73
CA LEU A 99 -18.64 -1.00 4.77
C LEU A 99 -19.18 -1.08 6.20
N PHE A 100 -18.37 -1.57 7.15
CA PHE A 100 -18.81 -1.75 8.53
C PHE A 100 -18.79 -0.45 9.34
N MET A 101 -17.90 0.49 9.02
CA MET A 101 -17.76 1.77 9.73
C MET A 101 -18.37 2.97 9.00
N SER A 102 -18.85 2.80 7.76
CA SER A 102 -19.44 3.90 6.97
C SER A 102 -20.67 4.47 7.66
N THR A 103 -20.77 5.81 7.70
CA THR A 103 -21.90 6.57 8.28
C THR A 103 -23.12 6.58 7.38
N THR A 104 -22.93 6.43 6.07
CA THR A 104 -23.99 6.56 5.08
C THR A 104 -23.65 5.73 3.86
N LEU A 105 -24.57 4.87 3.44
CA LEU A 105 -24.45 4.06 2.23
C LEU A 105 -25.65 4.31 1.33
N ASP A 106 -25.39 4.45 0.04
CA ASP A 106 -26.44 4.64 -0.95
C ASP A 106 -27.11 3.29 -1.29
N ALA A 107 -28.42 3.19 -1.07
CA ALA A 107 -29.18 1.98 -1.37
C ALA A 107 -29.13 1.60 -2.84
N ALA A 108 -29.17 2.58 -3.76
CA ALA A 108 -29.11 2.29 -5.19
C ALA A 108 -27.78 1.65 -5.63
N THR A 109 -26.74 1.81 -4.81
CA THR A 109 -25.41 1.25 -5.05
C THR A 109 -25.23 -0.12 -4.40
N PHE A 110 -25.75 -0.31 -3.18
CA PHE A 110 -25.47 -1.49 -2.35
C PHE A 110 -26.64 -2.44 -2.14
N ASP A 111 -27.83 -2.19 -2.71
CA ASP A 111 -29.01 -3.06 -2.63
C ASP A 111 -28.73 -4.52 -3.02
N LYS A 112 -27.86 -4.73 -4.01
CA LYS A 112 -27.47 -6.05 -4.51
C LYS A 112 -26.32 -6.69 -3.73
N SER A 113 -25.74 -5.96 -2.77
CA SER A 113 -24.67 -6.49 -1.93
C SER A 113 -25.25 -7.59 -1.02
N PRO A 114 -24.57 -8.73 -0.85
CA PRO A 114 -25.03 -9.81 0.04
C PRO A 114 -25.12 -9.39 1.52
N LEU A 115 -24.51 -8.26 1.87
CA LEU A 115 -24.50 -7.70 3.23
C LEU A 115 -25.68 -6.76 3.48
N TRP A 116 -26.39 -6.34 2.43
CA TRP A 116 -27.49 -5.38 2.51
C TRP A 116 -28.64 -5.90 3.39
N GLY A 117 -29.12 -5.04 4.28
CA GLY A 117 -30.18 -5.33 5.24
C GLY A 117 -29.76 -6.20 6.43
N ARG A 118 -28.54 -6.78 6.45
CA ARG A 118 -28.00 -7.54 7.59
C ARG A 118 -26.87 -6.83 8.31
N LEU A 119 -25.86 -6.41 7.55
CA LEU A 119 -24.64 -5.78 8.09
C LEU A 119 -24.43 -4.36 7.59
N ILE A 120 -25.10 -3.98 6.50
CA ILE A 120 -25.10 -2.61 5.97
C ILE A 120 -26.53 -2.20 5.60
N SER A 121 -26.84 -0.93 5.81
CA SER A 121 -28.11 -0.31 5.43
C SER A 121 -27.90 1.14 5.03
N GLU A 122 -28.98 1.85 4.68
CA GLU A 122 -28.94 3.28 4.36
C GLU A 122 -28.38 4.13 5.52
N GLN A 123 -28.59 3.67 6.75
CA GLN A 123 -28.09 4.29 7.98
C GLN A 123 -26.59 4.01 8.24
N GLY A 124 -25.91 3.35 7.30
CA GLY A 124 -24.49 3.03 7.37
C GLY A 124 -24.21 1.57 7.70
N GLY A 125 -22.99 1.33 8.17
CA GLY A 125 -22.50 0.02 8.57
C GLY A 125 -22.91 -0.39 9.98
N ILE A 126 -22.89 -1.71 10.23
CA ILE A 126 -23.31 -2.30 11.50
C ILE A 126 -22.58 -1.74 12.73
N LEU A 127 -21.33 -1.29 12.61
CA LEU A 127 -20.59 -0.84 13.79
C LEU A 127 -21.17 0.47 14.36
N LEU A 128 -21.65 1.36 13.50
CA LEU A 128 -22.27 2.60 13.97
C LEU A 128 -23.67 2.34 14.53
N THR A 129 -24.42 1.40 13.96
CA THR A 129 -25.75 1.04 14.48
C THR A 129 -25.68 0.32 15.82
N VAL A 130 -24.64 -0.50 16.05
CA VAL A 130 -24.44 -1.27 17.30
C VAL A 130 -23.76 -0.44 18.39
N PHE A 131 -22.73 0.34 18.06
CA PHE A 131 -21.91 1.04 19.06
C PHE A 131 -22.24 2.52 19.23
N GLY A 132 -23.07 3.11 18.35
CA GLY A 132 -23.62 4.46 18.47
C GLY A 132 -22.61 5.63 18.48
N THR A 133 -21.31 5.33 18.47
CA THR A 133 -20.20 6.30 18.61
C THR A 133 -19.19 6.05 17.49
N ALA A 134 -18.80 7.12 16.80
CA ALA A 134 -17.87 7.07 15.68
C ALA A 134 -16.51 6.49 16.09
N ASP A 135 -16.00 6.89 17.26
CA ASP A 135 -14.68 6.53 17.77
C ASP A 135 -14.52 5.01 17.94
N ASN A 136 -15.51 4.36 18.56
CA ASN A 136 -15.50 2.92 18.78
C ASN A 136 -15.66 2.14 17.47
N ALA A 137 -16.49 2.64 16.55
CA ALA A 137 -16.66 2.03 15.25
C ALA A 137 -15.36 2.04 14.43
N VAL A 138 -14.57 3.13 14.49
CA VAL A 138 -13.26 3.21 13.84
C VAL A 138 -12.28 2.20 14.43
N LEU A 139 -12.14 2.16 15.76
CA LEU A 139 -11.22 1.23 16.43
C LEU A 139 -11.57 -0.23 16.11
N ILE A 140 -12.84 -0.61 16.27
CA ILE A 140 -13.31 -1.98 16.00
C ILE A 140 -13.16 -2.30 14.50
N GLY A 141 -13.47 -1.35 13.63
CA GLY A 141 -13.27 -1.49 12.19
C GLY A 141 -11.81 -1.79 11.83
N VAL A 142 -10.87 -1.03 12.39
CA VAL A 142 -9.43 -1.27 12.21
C VAL A 142 -9.02 -2.65 12.75
N LEU A 143 -9.51 -3.05 13.92
CA LEU A 143 -9.23 -4.38 14.47
C LEU A 143 -9.75 -5.51 13.58
N ILE A 144 -10.94 -5.37 13.00
CA ILE A 144 -11.49 -6.32 12.03
C ILE A 144 -10.61 -6.38 10.77
N MET A 145 -10.18 -5.24 10.25
CA MET A 145 -9.28 -5.18 9.09
C MET A 145 -7.96 -5.93 9.36
N LEU A 146 -7.35 -5.67 10.52
CA LEU A 146 -6.12 -6.34 10.94
C LEU A 146 -6.32 -7.84 11.14
N ALA A 147 -7.42 -8.25 11.78
CA ALA A 147 -7.76 -9.65 12.01
C ALA A 147 -7.98 -10.41 10.70
N LEU A 148 -8.69 -9.81 9.74
CA LEU A 148 -8.89 -10.39 8.41
C LEU A 148 -7.57 -10.51 7.63
N GLY A 149 -6.74 -9.47 7.64
CA GLY A 149 -5.43 -9.51 6.99
C GLY A 149 -4.52 -10.59 7.56
N LEU A 150 -4.45 -10.68 8.89
CA LEU A 150 -3.71 -11.72 9.60
C LEU A 150 -4.29 -13.11 9.30
N GLY A 151 -5.60 -13.26 9.31
CA GLY A 151 -6.28 -14.51 8.99
C GLY A 151 -5.98 -15.00 7.57
N ILE A 152 -6.03 -14.11 6.58
CA ILE A 152 -5.70 -14.44 5.19
C ILE A 152 -4.23 -14.83 5.05
N GLY A 153 -3.32 -14.06 5.66
CA GLY A 153 -1.90 -14.39 5.68
C GLY A 153 -1.61 -15.73 6.36
N PHE A 154 -2.28 -16.02 7.47
CA PHE A 154 -2.18 -17.28 8.18
C PHE A 154 -2.68 -18.46 7.33
N LEU A 155 -3.84 -18.32 6.67
CA LEU A 155 -4.38 -19.33 5.76
C LEU A 155 -3.41 -19.62 4.61
N ASN A 156 -2.83 -18.59 3.99
CA ASN A 156 -1.81 -18.75 2.96
C ASN A 156 -0.59 -19.49 3.50
N GLY A 157 -0.08 -19.08 4.67
CA GLY A 157 1.09 -19.70 5.29
C GLY A 157 0.87 -21.17 5.65
N VAL A 158 -0.30 -21.51 6.21
CA VAL A 158 -0.70 -22.89 6.49
C VAL A 158 -0.80 -23.69 5.20
N ALA A 159 -1.38 -23.13 4.14
CA ALA A 159 -1.51 -23.85 2.88
C ALA A 159 -0.14 -24.21 2.27
N ILE A 160 0.79 -23.27 2.29
CA ILE A 160 2.16 -23.48 1.80
C ILE A 160 2.89 -24.51 2.66
N THR A 161 2.90 -24.32 3.98
CA THR A 161 3.74 -25.12 4.88
C THR A 161 3.17 -26.50 5.18
N ARG A 162 1.85 -26.63 5.34
CA ARG A 162 1.20 -27.89 5.74
C ARG A 162 0.82 -28.76 4.56
N PHE A 163 0.41 -28.17 3.45
CA PHE A 163 0.01 -28.91 2.25
C PHE A 163 1.09 -28.93 1.17
N ASN A 164 2.28 -28.38 1.44
CA ASN A 164 3.42 -28.34 0.52
C ASN A 164 3.06 -27.76 -0.85
N MET A 165 2.21 -26.72 -0.83
CA MET A 165 1.78 -26.02 -2.04
C MET A 165 2.79 -24.93 -2.43
N ALA A 166 3.00 -24.74 -3.72
CA ALA A 166 3.86 -23.66 -4.23
C ALA A 166 3.30 -22.27 -3.83
N PRO A 167 4.09 -21.36 -3.22
CA PRO A 167 3.63 -20.05 -2.73
C PRO A 167 2.93 -19.18 -3.78
N PHE A 168 3.47 -19.18 -5.00
CA PHE A 168 2.89 -18.44 -6.12
C PHE A 168 1.44 -18.89 -6.41
N MET A 169 1.18 -20.21 -6.41
CA MET A 169 -0.15 -20.73 -6.72
C MET A 169 -1.17 -20.35 -5.64
N VAL A 170 -0.80 -20.50 -4.36
CA VAL A 170 -1.67 -20.13 -3.23
C VAL A 170 -2.00 -18.63 -3.28
N THR A 171 -0.99 -17.78 -3.45
CA THR A 171 -1.16 -16.34 -3.42
C THR A 171 -1.87 -15.81 -4.67
N LEU A 172 -1.73 -16.44 -5.84
CA LEU A 172 -2.51 -16.12 -7.03
C LEU A 172 -4.01 -16.44 -6.84
N VAL A 173 -4.34 -17.57 -6.21
CA VAL A 173 -5.73 -17.94 -5.89
C VAL A 173 -6.30 -16.96 -4.87
N THR A 174 -5.57 -16.66 -3.81
CA THR A 174 -5.97 -15.66 -2.80
C THR A 174 -6.18 -14.28 -3.42
N LEU A 175 -5.29 -13.85 -4.32
CA LEU A 175 -5.41 -12.60 -5.09
C LEU A 175 -6.74 -12.56 -5.87
N THR A 176 -7.01 -13.59 -6.67
CA THR A 176 -8.21 -13.61 -7.52
C THR A 176 -9.50 -13.74 -6.71
N PHE A 177 -9.51 -14.57 -5.67
CA PHE A 177 -10.67 -14.74 -4.80
C PHE A 177 -11.02 -13.46 -4.05
N PHE A 178 -10.08 -12.88 -3.30
CA PHE A 178 -10.38 -11.69 -2.49
C PHE A 178 -10.60 -10.44 -3.33
N SER A 179 -9.95 -10.32 -4.50
CA SER A 179 -10.27 -9.24 -5.45
C SER A 179 -11.71 -9.36 -5.97
N SER A 180 -12.11 -10.56 -6.38
CA SER A 180 -13.47 -10.79 -6.90
C SER A 180 -14.52 -10.59 -5.81
N PHE A 181 -14.23 -11.05 -4.60
CA PHE A 181 -15.13 -10.90 -3.46
C PHE A 181 -15.26 -9.43 -3.03
N ALA A 182 -14.16 -8.67 -3.00
CA ALA A 182 -14.20 -7.23 -2.73
C ALA A 182 -15.07 -6.49 -3.76
N LEU A 183 -14.93 -6.81 -5.06
CA LEU A 183 -15.75 -6.22 -6.12
C LEU A 183 -17.22 -6.61 -6.01
N TRP A 184 -17.52 -7.85 -5.63
CA TRP A 184 -18.91 -8.28 -5.41
C TRP A 184 -19.56 -7.55 -4.25
N LEU A 185 -18.82 -7.31 -3.16
CA LEU A 185 -19.32 -6.56 -2.00
C LEU A 185 -19.61 -5.10 -2.32
N THR A 186 -18.81 -4.46 -3.19
CA THR A 186 -18.95 -3.04 -3.52
C THR A 186 -19.70 -2.74 -4.81
N ALA A 187 -20.13 -3.76 -5.55
CA ALA A 187 -20.69 -3.61 -6.89
C ALA A 187 -19.80 -2.74 -7.82
N SER A 188 -18.47 -2.83 -7.67
CA SER A 188 -17.47 -2.00 -8.37
C SER A 188 -17.63 -0.49 -8.16
N ARG A 189 -18.21 -0.08 -7.03
CA ARG A 189 -18.40 1.33 -6.64
C ARG A 189 -17.52 1.68 -5.44
N ASN A 190 -17.27 2.97 -5.27
CA ASN A 190 -16.48 3.47 -4.13
C ASN A 190 -17.36 3.50 -2.88
N VAL A 191 -16.83 2.99 -1.77
CA VAL A 191 -17.46 3.15 -0.45
C VAL A 191 -17.11 4.55 0.06
N SER A 192 -18.14 5.35 0.36
CA SER A 192 -18.01 6.70 0.88
C SER A 192 -18.60 6.80 2.29
N GLY A 193 -18.62 8.01 2.87
CA GLY A 193 -19.16 8.24 4.21
C GLY A 193 -18.27 7.65 5.31
N MET A 194 -16.95 7.77 5.21
CA MET A 194 -16.08 7.33 6.30
C MET A 194 -16.18 8.30 7.50
N PRO A 195 -16.14 7.79 8.75
CA PRO A 195 -16.01 8.64 9.93
C PRO A 195 -14.79 9.56 9.83
N GLU A 196 -14.91 10.79 10.34
CA GLU A 196 -13.86 11.80 10.25
C GLU A 196 -12.55 11.32 10.87
N ASP A 197 -12.61 10.60 12.00
CA ASP A 197 -11.41 10.06 12.65
C ASP A 197 -10.68 9.01 11.81
N PHE A 198 -11.42 8.22 11.03
CA PHE A 198 -10.80 7.30 10.06
C PHE A 198 -10.15 8.07 8.91
N ALA A 199 -10.82 9.11 8.40
CA ALA A 199 -10.26 9.97 7.36
C ALA A 199 -8.98 10.68 7.85
N ARG A 200 -8.95 11.11 9.12
CA ARG A 200 -7.78 11.67 9.79
C ARG A 200 -6.66 10.65 9.92
N LEU A 201 -6.93 9.38 10.19
CA LEU A 201 -5.88 8.35 10.21
C LEU A 201 -5.17 8.21 8.86
N GLY A 202 -5.91 8.35 7.75
CA GLY A 202 -5.38 8.19 6.39
C GLY A 202 -4.70 9.45 5.81
N ASN A 203 -5.25 10.64 6.06
CA ASN A 203 -4.78 11.88 5.45
C ASN A 203 -4.38 12.97 6.45
N GLY A 204 -4.51 12.71 7.75
CA GLY A 204 -4.21 13.68 8.79
C GLY A 204 -2.72 13.92 8.94
N ASP A 205 -2.39 15.18 9.17
CA ASP A 205 -1.06 15.68 9.46
C ASP A 205 -0.92 16.02 10.94
N ILE A 206 0.30 15.81 11.45
CA ILE A 206 0.75 16.23 12.78
C ILE A 206 1.51 17.55 12.64
N VAL A 207 2.35 17.64 11.61
CA VAL A 207 3.14 18.84 11.29
C VAL A 207 2.93 19.19 9.82
N SER A 208 2.53 20.43 9.56
CA SER A 208 2.45 21.01 8.21
C SER A 208 3.32 22.24 8.07
N ILE A 209 3.73 22.50 6.83
CA ILE A 209 4.61 23.61 6.45
C ILE A 209 3.90 24.44 5.39
N TYR A 210 3.88 25.75 5.57
CA TYR A 210 3.37 26.69 4.58
C TYR A 210 4.53 27.34 3.82
N LEU A 211 4.52 27.25 2.48
CA LEU A 211 5.58 27.78 1.60
C LEU A 211 5.18 29.07 0.86
N GLY A 212 4.08 29.73 1.23
CA GLY A 212 3.60 30.95 0.57
C GLY A 212 4.01 32.28 1.27
N PRO A 213 3.63 33.43 0.70
CA PRO A 213 3.87 34.75 1.29
C PRO A 213 3.16 34.88 2.65
N LYS A 214 3.87 35.29 3.70
CA LYS A 214 3.33 35.46 5.07
C LYS A 214 2.40 36.66 5.25
N LEU A 215 1.88 37.23 4.16
CA LEU A 215 1.20 38.53 4.15
C LEU A 215 -0.31 38.44 4.42
N GLU A 216 -0.90 37.24 4.37
CA GLU A 216 -2.34 37.02 4.59
C GLU A 216 -2.61 36.25 5.89
N ALA A 217 -3.60 36.71 6.66
CA ALA A 217 -4.04 36.06 7.89
C ALA A 217 -4.81 34.73 7.64
N GLN A 218 -5.26 34.49 6.40
CA GLN A 218 -5.95 33.27 6.00
C GLN A 218 -5.08 32.50 5.01
N LEU A 219 -4.51 31.38 5.46
CA LEU A 219 -3.68 30.52 4.65
C LEU A 219 -4.58 29.62 3.78
N PRO A 220 -4.42 29.60 2.43
CA PRO A 220 -5.13 28.65 1.59
C PRO A 220 -4.70 27.21 1.95
N ARG A 221 -5.65 26.31 2.24
CA ARG A 221 -5.35 24.89 2.59
C ARG A 221 -4.47 24.19 1.54
N ARG A 222 -4.56 24.59 0.27
CA ARG A 222 -3.77 24.03 -0.84
C ARG A 222 -2.27 24.30 -0.74
N ASP A 223 -1.87 25.33 0.00
CA ASP A 223 -0.49 25.79 0.14
C ASP A 223 0.14 25.36 1.48
N VAL A 224 -0.67 24.76 2.36
CA VAL A 224 -0.25 24.12 3.60
C VAL A 224 0.08 22.67 3.26
N LEU A 225 1.38 22.36 3.24
CA LEU A 225 1.88 21.06 2.84
C LEU A 225 2.03 20.16 4.07
N PRO A 226 1.50 18.93 4.03
CA PRO A 226 1.73 17.97 5.10
C PRO A 226 3.21 17.56 5.10
N PHE A 227 3.86 17.67 6.25
CA PHE A 227 5.26 17.27 6.43
C PHE A 227 5.37 15.95 7.19
N ILE A 228 4.73 15.86 8.36
CA ILE A 228 4.64 14.64 9.16
C ILE A 228 3.17 14.23 9.22
N THR A 229 2.84 13.10 8.60
CA THR A 229 1.47 12.55 8.57
C THR A 229 1.33 11.34 9.48
N TYR A 230 0.10 10.98 9.87
CA TYR A 230 -0.13 9.75 10.64
C TYR A 230 0.38 8.49 9.91
N PRO A 231 0.13 8.30 8.59
CA PRO A 231 0.70 7.18 7.84
C PRO A 231 2.23 7.15 7.88
N PHE A 232 2.90 8.31 7.87
CA PHE A 232 4.36 8.38 7.99
C PHE A 232 4.83 7.82 9.34
N VAL A 233 4.22 8.25 10.45
CA VAL A 233 4.61 7.78 11.80
C VAL A 233 4.34 6.29 11.94
N ILE A 234 3.20 5.80 11.43
CA ILE A 234 2.86 4.37 11.44
C ILE A 234 3.90 3.57 10.64
N ALA A 235 4.22 4.01 9.41
CA ALA A 235 5.20 3.33 8.57
C ALA A 235 6.60 3.33 9.20
N LEU A 236 7.03 4.44 9.80
CA LEU A 236 8.31 4.53 10.50
C LEU A 236 8.35 3.64 11.75
N GLY A 237 7.25 3.57 12.49
CA GLY A 237 7.09 2.66 13.63
C GLY A 237 7.21 1.20 13.20
N LEU A 238 6.49 0.81 12.13
CA LEU A 238 6.58 -0.53 11.55
C LEU A 238 7.98 -0.84 11.02
N ALA A 239 8.66 0.13 10.40
CA ALA A 239 10.03 -0.03 9.92
C ALA A 239 10.99 -0.29 11.09
N THR A 240 10.84 0.48 12.17
CA THR A 240 11.66 0.35 13.38
C THR A 240 11.45 -1.00 14.06
N VAL A 241 10.17 -1.41 14.21
CA VAL A 241 9.81 -2.72 14.77
C VAL A 241 10.33 -3.84 13.87
N GLY A 242 10.13 -3.74 12.55
CA GLY A 242 10.60 -4.73 11.59
C GLY A 242 12.12 -4.88 11.61
N GLN A 243 12.84 -3.75 11.62
CA GLN A 243 14.30 -3.71 11.76
C GLN A 243 14.75 -4.33 13.08
N PHE A 244 14.09 -4.01 14.19
CA PHE A 244 14.39 -4.61 15.48
C PHE A 244 14.18 -6.12 15.47
N ILE A 245 13.07 -6.60 14.91
CA ILE A 245 12.78 -8.03 14.77
C ILE A 245 13.88 -8.71 13.96
N LEU A 246 14.22 -8.19 12.78
CA LEU A 246 15.20 -8.81 11.89
C LEU A 246 16.63 -8.78 12.47
N SER A 247 17.02 -7.69 13.15
CA SER A 247 18.41 -7.51 13.61
C SER A 247 18.67 -8.00 15.04
N ARG A 248 17.67 -7.99 15.92
CA ARG A 248 17.87 -8.24 17.36
C ARG A 248 17.21 -9.52 17.87
N THR A 249 16.25 -10.10 17.16
CA THR A 249 15.52 -11.30 17.67
C THR A 249 16.07 -12.62 17.13
N VAL A 250 15.79 -13.72 17.84
CA VAL A 250 16.10 -15.08 17.38
C VAL A 250 15.32 -15.40 16.11
N PHE A 251 14.05 -14.99 16.04
CA PHE A 251 13.19 -15.15 14.88
C PHE A 251 13.80 -14.54 13.61
N GLY A 252 14.31 -13.31 13.71
CA GLY A 252 15.01 -12.65 12.59
C GLY A 252 16.22 -13.45 12.10
N ARG A 253 17.06 -13.95 13.02
CA ARG A 253 18.21 -14.81 12.66
C ARG A 253 17.78 -16.11 11.98
N GLN A 254 16.71 -16.75 12.47
CA GLN A 254 16.17 -17.96 11.86
C GLN A 254 15.64 -17.70 10.44
N MET A 255 14.86 -16.63 10.24
CA MET A 255 14.36 -16.26 8.91
C MET A 255 15.49 -16.02 7.91
N MET A 256 16.50 -15.25 8.31
CA MET A 256 17.67 -14.98 7.45
C MET A 256 18.40 -16.27 7.11
N SER A 257 18.55 -17.20 8.06
CA SER A 257 19.20 -18.49 7.79
C SER A 257 18.41 -19.36 6.81
N ILE A 258 17.07 -19.33 6.86
CA ILE A 258 16.23 -20.04 5.89
C ILE A 258 16.43 -19.43 4.51
N GLY A 259 16.37 -18.11 4.42
CA GLY A 259 16.54 -17.35 3.17
C GLY A 259 17.86 -17.58 2.47
N THR A 260 18.96 -17.63 3.22
CA THR A 260 20.31 -17.85 2.65
C THR A 260 20.59 -19.30 2.26
N ASN A 261 19.75 -20.24 2.71
CA ASN A 261 19.90 -21.68 2.45
C ASN A 261 19.01 -22.19 1.31
N ALA A 262 18.10 -21.36 0.79
CA ALA A 262 17.21 -21.66 -0.34
C ALA A 262 17.88 -21.35 -1.68
#